data_AF-A0A645GB43-F1
#
_entry.id   AF-A0A645GB43-F1
#
_cell.length_a   1.000
_cell.length_b   1.000
_cell.length_c   1.000
_cell.angle_alpha   90.00
_cell.angle_beta   90.00
_cell.angle_gamma   90.00
#
_symmetry.space_group_name_H-M   'P 1'
#
loop_
_entity.id
_entity.type
_entity.pdbx_description
1 polymer ?
#
loop_
_entity_poly.entity_id
_entity_poly.type
_entity_poly.pdbx_seq_one_letter_code
_entity_poly.pdbx_strand_id
1 'polypeptide(L)' 'MLEILESAGVTISKGELSAVLRKEGHRNYKPCGDRYARNFLKGLALRYRG' A
#
# COMPACT_ATOMS: atom_id res chain seq x y z
N MET A 1 -0.91 -5.70 5.36
CA MET A 1 -0.97 -4.62 4.35
C MET A 1 -1.36 -5.14 2.97
N LEU A 2 -0.80 -6.26 2.50
CA LEU A 2 -1.18 -6.85 1.21
C LEU A 2 -2.68 -7.16 1.12
N GLU A 3 -3.23 -7.92 2.08
CA GLU A 3 -4.66 -8.25 2.12
C GLU A 3 -5.58 -7.01 2.21
N ILE A 4 -5.12 -5.94 2.88
CA ILE A 4 -5.87 -4.67 2.99
C ILE A 4 -5.89 -3.94 1.65
N LEU A 5 -4.77 -3.91 0.93
CA LEU A 5 -4.73 -3.31 -0.40
C LEU A 5 -5.52 -4.14 -1.40
N GLU A 6 -5.45 -5.47 -1.29
CA GLU A 6 -6.19 -6.42 -2.11
C GLU A 6 -7.70 -6.28 -1.92
N SER A 7 -8.18 -6.09 -0.69
CA SER A 7 -9.62 -5.84 -0.44
C SER A 7 -10.13 -4.56 -1.10
N ALA A 8 -9.24 -3.59 -1.37
CA ALA A 8 -9.56 -2.38 -2.11
C ALA A 8 -9.30 -2.49 -3.63
N GLY A 9 -8.96 -3.68 -4.14
CA GLY A 9 -8.69 -3.94 -5.56
C GLY A 9 -7.26 -3.59 -6.01
N VAL A 10 -6.32 -3.46 -5.08
CA VAL A 10 -4.91 -3.16 -5.39
C VAL A 10 -4.03 -4.38 -5.08
N THR A 11 -3.68 -5.12 -6.13
CA THR A 11 -2.64 -6.15 -6.05
C THR A 11 -1.26 -5.48 -6.16
N ILE A 12 -0.36 -5.83 -5.25
CA ILE A 12 1.02 -5.33 -5.20
C ILE A 12 1.95 -6.47 -4.78
N SER A 13 3.15 -6.52 -5.35
CA SER A 13 4.18 -7.47 -4.94
C SER A 13 4.81 -7.09 -3.59
N LYS A 14 5.46 -8.06 -2.91
CA LYS A 14 6.27 -7.79 -1.71
C LYS A 14 7.41 -6.78 -1.98
N GLY A 15 7.99 -6.82 -3.18
CA GLY A 15 9.07 -5.93 -3.58
C GLY A 15 8.63 -4.48 -3.73
N GLU A 16 7.49 -4.25 -4.39
CA GLU A 16 6.89 -2.92 -4.51
C GLU A 16 6.41 -2.40 -3.15
N LEU A 17 5.80 -3.25 -2.31
CA LEU A 17 5.41 -2.86 -0.96
C LEU A 17 6.63 -2.41 -0.14
N SER A 18 7.73 -3.16 -0.22
CA SER A 18 8.98 -2.77 0.43
C SER A 18 9.53 -1.45 -0.16
N ALA A 19 9.39 -1.21 -1.46
CA ALA A 19 9.86 0.00 -2.11
C ALA A 19 9.19 1.27 -1.57
N VAL A 20 7.86 1.21 -1.36
CA VAL A 20 7.07 2.36 -0.90
C VAL A 20 7.13 2.63 0.61
N LEU A 21 7.61 1.66 1.39
CA LEU A 21 7.79 1.77 2.84
C LEU A 21 9.24 2.09 3.25
N ARG A 22 10.18 2.12 2.31
CA ARG A 22 11.57 2.47 2.59
C ARG A 22 11.70 3.94 2.97
N LYS A 23 12.78 4.25 3.68
CA LYS A 23 13.19 5.64 3.94
C LYS A 23 13.64 6.31 2.64
N GLU A 24 13.34 7.60 2.52
CA GLU A 24 13.88 8.45 1.45
C GLU A 24 15.41 8.40 1.41
N GLY A 25 15.97 8.39 0.19
CA GLY A 25 17.40 8.23 -0.07
C GLY A 25 17.88 6.78 -0.21
N HIS A 26 17.06 5.77 0.13
CA HIS A 26 17.41 4.39 -0.17
C HIS A 26 17.39 4.12 -1.69
N ARG A 27 18.36 3.38 -2.24
CA ARG A 27 18.49 3.12 -3.69
C ARG A 27 17.23 2.57 -4.38
N ASN A 28 16.43 1.82 -3.63
CA ASN A 28 15.18 1.19 -4.07
C ASN A 28 13.94 1.84 -3.42
N TYR A 29 14.07 3.05 -2.89
CA TYR A 29 12.92 3.84 -2.43
C TYR A 29 12.04 4.20 -3.62
N LYS A 30 10.72 4.14 -3.41
CA LYS A 30 9.74 4.70 -4.32
C LYS A 30 8.75 5.52 -3.49
N PRO A 31 8.35 6.73 -3.94
CA PRO A 31 7.25 7.43 -3.30
C PRO A 31 6.01 6.56 -3.25
N CYS A 32 5.32 6.54 -2.10
CA CYS A 32 4.08 5.79 -1.93
C CYS A 32 3.00 6.35 -2.89
N GLY A 33 2.72 7.64 -2.82
CA GLY A 33 1.72 8.27 -3.68
C GLY A 33 0.28 7.80 -3.42
N ASP A 34 -0.65 8.46 -4.09
CA ASP A 34 -2.07 8.39 -3.73
C ASP A 34 -2.69 7.01 -3.94
N ARG A 35 -2.19 6.24 -4.91
CA ARG A 35 -2.71 4.90 -5.22
C ARG A 35 -2.65 3.99 -4.01
N TYR A 36 -1.53 3.93 -3.29
CA TYR A 36 -1.41 3.03 -2.15
C TYR A 36 -2.07 3.63 -0.90
N ALA A 37 -1.88 4.93 -0.63
CA ALA A 37 -2.45 5.58 0.54
C ALA A 37 -4.00 5.51 0.56
N ARG A 38 -4.66 5.91 -0.52
CA ARG A 38 -6.14 5.93 -0.58
C ARG A 38 -6.74 4.54 -0.50
N ASN A 39 -6.14 3.56 -1.18
CA ASN A 39 -6.67 2.21 -1.23
C ASN A 39 -6.37 1.44 0.07
N PHE A 40 -5.27 1.75 0.75
CA PHE A 40 -5.02 1.20 2.08
C PHE A 40 -6.11 1.66 3.07
N LEU A 41 -6.44 2.96 3.09
CA LEU A 41 -7.53 3.47 3.93
C LEU A 41 -8.89 2.90 3.53
N LYS A 42 -9.19 2.80 2.23
CA LYS A 42 -10.41 2.14 1.72
C LYS A 42 -10.48 0.69 2.20
N GLY A 43 -9.38 -0.06 2.10
CA GLY A 43 -9.31 -1.46 2.54
C GLY A 43 -9.51 -1.62 4.04
N LEU A 44 -8.98 -0.69 4.85
CA LEU A 44 -9.25 -0.64 6.29
C LEU A 44 -10.74 -0.41 6.57
N ALA A 45 -11.38 0.51 5.84
CA ALA A 45 -12.81 0.75 5.98
C ALA A 45 -13.63 -0.50 5.61
N LEU A 46 -13.33 -1.14 4.49
CA LEU A 46 -14.00 -2.38 4.06
C LEU A 46 -13.83 -3.52 5.07
N ARG A 47 -12.69 -3.59 5.77
CA ARG A 47 -12.42 -4.68 6.71
C ARG A 47 -12.95 -4.43 8.13
N TYR A 48 -12.99 -3.17 8.55
CA TYR A 48 -13.22 -2.83 9.96
C TYR A 48 -14.39 -1.88 10.22
N ARG A 49 -15.00 -1.28 9.20
CA ARG A 49 -16.12 -0.33 9.38
C ARG A 49 -17.48 -0.85 8.91
N GLY A 50 -17.55 -1.79 7.96
CA GLY A 50 -18.82 -2.27 7.40
C GLY A 50 -19.43 -1.25 6.45
#